data_AF-A0A957CVX9-F1
#
_entry.id   AF-A0A957CVX9-F1
#
_cell.length_a   1.000
_cell.length_b   1.000
_cell.length_c   1.000
_cell.angle_alpha   90.00
_cell.angle_beta   90.00
_cell.angle_gamma   90.00
#
_symmetry.space_group_name_H-M   'P 1'
#
loop_
_entity.id
_entity.type
_entity.pdbx_description
1 polymer ?
#
loop_
_entity_poly.entity_id
_entity_poly.type
_entity_poly.pdbx_seq_one_letter_code
_entity_poly.pdbx_strand_id
1 'polypeptide(L)'
;MSLIQFLNPFEIILILTTLLISTANSVQRSITHYRRQSGLLAAISGISVFLAWIENPWSIETLILVVFVMILPILLAAYIEPILVRATVASQGGLRIDAPERQAAQRIWQRNEGATASKAQELLVLAGLVVLAVLVAFRLDAAHFDQLRIGLVVSLTLHLVGLYNMVIKRDIISQVIGLLIMDHGLYLAVVKVVAVPYPAMLFVLGLFFYTLITVAILVFMLPMVRRQTGSINLDEIAHDSTLEG
;
A
#
# COMPACT_ATOMS: atom_id res chain seq x y z
N MET A 1 -9.00 23.92 -20.18
CA MET A 1 -7.86 22.97 -20.13
C MET A 1 -8.38 21.70 -19.46
N SER A 2 -8.40 20.57 -20.16
CA SER A 2 -9.21 19.41 -19.76
C SER A 2 -8.57 18.61 -18.62
N LEU A 3 -9.39 18.07 -17.72
CA LEU A 3 -9.02 17.26 -16.54
C LEU A 3 -8.02 16.11 -16.86
N ILE A 4 -7.96 15.68 -18.12
CA ILE A 4 -7.13 14.59 -18.64
C ILE A 4 -5.70 15.04 -18.98
N GLN A 5 -5.45 16.33 -19.27
CA GLN A 5 -4.09 16.86 -19.44
C GLN A 5 -3.36 17.07 -18.10
N PHE A 6 -4.08 16.93 -16.98
CA PHE A 6 -3.60 17.24 -15.65
C PHE A 6 -2.94 16.03 -14.98
N LEU A 7 -3.49 14.82 -15.14
CA LEU A 7 -2.96 13.63 -14.48
C LEU A 7 -1.77 13.05 -15.24
N ASN A 8 -0.62 12.93 -14.56
CA ASN A 8 0.50 12.17 -15.11
C ASN A 8 0.02 10.72 -15.35
N PRO A 9 0.26 10.10 -16.53
CA PRO A 9 -0.19 8.74 -16.80
C PRO A 9 0.20 7.75 -15.70
N PHE A 10 1.35 7.95 -15.05
CA PHE A 10 1.79 7.11 -13.94
C PHE A 10 0.87 7.20 -12.69
N GLU A 11 0.31 8.36 -12.40
CA GLU A 11 -0.62 8.57 -11.27
C GLU A 11 -1.99 7.94 -11.55
N ILE A 12 -2.46 8.02 -12.80
CA ILE A 12 -3.66 7.30 -13.24
C ILE A 12 -3.45 5.79 -13.04
N ILE A 13 -2.28 5.28 -13.44
CA ILE A 13 -1.96 3.86 -13.24
C ILE A 13 -1.88 3.51 -11.75
N LEU A 14 -1.38 4.40 -10.87
CA LEU A 14 -1.41 4.18 -9.42
C LEU A 14 -2.85 4.08 -8.89
N ILE A 15 -3.75 4.96 -9.30
CA ILE A 15 -5.16 4.90 -8.91
C ILE A 15 -5.78 3.60 -9.44
N LEU A 16 -5.60 3.29 -10.73
CA LEU A 16 -6.16 2.08 -11.33
C LEU A 16 -5.65 0.81 -10.65
N THR A 17 -4.35 0.72 -10.35
CA THR A 17 -3.78 -0.42 -9.63
C THR A 17 -4.33 -0.52 -8.21
N THR A 18 -4.54 0.60 -7.52
CA THR A 18 -5.21 0.62 -6.20
C THR A 18 -6.63 0.05 -6.28
N LEU A 19 -7.40 0.47 -7.27
CA LEU A 19 -8.77 -0.03 -7.51
C LEU A 19 -8.76 -1.53 -7.83
N LEU A 20 -7.78 -2.00 -8.61
CA LEU A 20 -7.59 -3.43 -8.88
C LEU A 20 -7.23 -4.23 -7.62
N ILE A 21 -6.47 -3.65 -6.69
CA ILE A 21 -6.17 -4.31 -5.40
C ILE A 21 -7.43 -4.44 -4.55
N SER A 22 -8.24 -3.37 -4.44
CA SER A 22 -9.47 -3.41 -3.64
C SER A 22 -10.46 -4.45 -4.20
N THR A 23 -10.67 -4.42 -5.52
CA THR A 23 -11.62 -5.32 -6.20
C THR A 23 -11.11 -6.75 -6.40
N ALA A 24 -9.88 -7.04 -5.97
CA ALA A 24 -9.36 -8.39 -6.04
C ALA A 24 -10.11 -9.30 -5.06
N ASN A 25 -10.69 -10.37 -5.61
CA ASN A 25 -11.41 -11.39 -4.83
C ASN A 25 -10.48 -12.38 -4.13
N SER A 26 -9.18 -12.37 -4.44
CA SER A 26 -8.22 -13.29 -3.85
C SER A 26 -6.98 -12.58 -3.35
N VAL A 27 -6.50 -13.02 -2.18
CA VAL A 27 -5.31 -12.49 -1.52
C VAL A 27 -4.10 -12.52 -2.46
N GLN A 28 -3.93 -13.59 -3.24
CA GLN A 28 -2.83 -13.71 -4.20
C GLN A 28 -2.86 -12.61 -5.28
N ARG A 29 -4.05 -12.27 -5.79
CA ARG A 29 -4.20 -11.18 -6.77
C ARG A 29 -3.91 -9.84 -6.10
N SER A 30 -4.43 -9.60 -4.90
CA SER A 30 -4.14 -8.39 -4.13
C SER A 30 -2.63 -8.19 -3.92
N ILE A 31 -1.92 -9.24 -3.50
CA ILE A 31 -0.45 -9.23 -3.34
C ILE A 31 0.24 -8.91 -4.67
N THR A 32 -0.18 -9.55 -5.77
CA THR A 32 0.45 -9.34 -7.08
C THR A 32 0.25 -7.91 -7.59
N HIS A 33 -0.96 -7.37 -7.45
CA HIS A 33 -1.26 -5.99 -7.84
C HIS A 33 -0.53 -5.00 -6.94
N TYR A 34 -0.46 -5.25 -5.63
CA TYR A 34 0.30 -4.44 -4.69
C TYR A 34 1.79 -4.41 -5.04
N ARG A 35 2.41 -5.54 -5.38
CA ARG A 35 3.82 -5.58 -5.82
C ARG A 35 4.06 -4.70 -7.06
N ARG A 36 3.15 -4.75 -8.03
CA ARG A 36 3.21 -3.90 -9.24
C ARG A 36 3.04 -2.43 -8.89
N GLN A 37 2.11 -2.09 -7.99
CA GLN A 37 1.90 -0.73 -7.52
C GLN A 37 3.13 -0.20 -6.78
N SER A 38 3.73 -1.00 -5.90
CA SER A 38 4.95 -0.66 -5.15
C SER A 38 6.14 -0.43 -6.08
N GLY A 39 6.31 -1.27 -7.11
CA GLY A 39 7.32 -1.05 -8.15
C GLY A 39 7.05 0.21 -8.99
N LEU A 40 5.80 0.49 -9.31
CA LEU A 40 5.40 1.72 -10.01
C LEU A 40 5.69 2.96 -9.17
N LEU A 41 5.38 2.92 -7.86
CA LEU A 41 5.70 4.00 -6.93
C LEU A 41 7.21 4.22 -6.83
N ALA A 42 8.01 3.16 -6.78
CA ALA A 42 9.46 3.26 -6.84
C ALA A 42 9.95 3.99 -8.10
N ALA A 43 9.38 3.66 -9.26
CA ALA A 43 9.73 4.30 -10.53
C ALA A 43 9.34 5.78 -10.56
N ILE A 44 8.12 6.13 -10.17
CA ILE A 44 7.64 7.52 -10.13
C ILE A 44 8.50 8.35 -9.19
N SER A 45 8.75 7.81 -8.00
CA SER A 45 9.49 8.54 -6.98
C SER A 45 10.97 8.64 -7.36
N GLY A 46 11.56 7.58 -7.92
CA GLY A 46 12.92 7.60 -8.45
C GLY A 46 13.11 8.61 -9.58
N ILE A 47 12.19 8.70 -10.53
CA ILE A 47 12.22 9.73 -11.58
C ILE A 47 12.10 11.13 -10.95
N SER A 48 11.16 11.31 -10.02
CA SER A 48 10.92 12.62 -9.39
C SER A 48 12.16 13.12 -8.65
N VAL A 49 12.81 12.25 -7.87
CA VAL A 49 14.02 12.64 -7.14
C VAL A 49 15.24 12.73 -8.06
N PHE A 50 15.35 11.90 -9.10
CA PHE A 50 16.42 12.01 -10.09
C PHE A 50 16.39 13.38 -10.82
N LEU A 51 15.19 13.85 -11.20
CA LEU A 51 15.03 15.18 -11.77
C LEU A 51 15.44 16.28 -10.78
N ALA A 52 15.04 16.18 -9.51
CA ALA A 52 15.48 17.12 -8.47
C ALA A 52 17.00 17.09 -8.23
N TRP A 53 17.62 15.92 -8.38
CA TRP A 53 19.08 15.76 -8.26
C TRP A 53 19.82 16.42 -9.43
N ILE A 54 19.29 16.38 -10.66
CA ILE A 54 19.88 17.10 -11.80
C ILE A 54 19.92 18.61 -11.53
N GLU A 55 18.89 19.16 -10.89
CA GLU A 55 18.84 20.58 -10.53
C GLU A 55 19.82 20.93 -9.41
N ASN A 56 20.01 20.04 -8.42
CA ASN A 56 20.85 20.29 -7.24
C ASN A 56 21.71 19.07 -6.82
N PRO A 57 22.73 18.70 -7.61
CA PRO A 57 23.42 17.39 -7.49
C PRO A 57 24.26 17.22 -6.22
N TRP A 58 24.60 18.31 -5.54
CA TRP A 58 25.52 18.33 -4.39
C TRP A 58 24.82 18.39 -3.04
N SER A 59 23.48 18.36 -2.99
CA SER A 59 22.75 18.38 -1.72
C SER A 59 22.66 16.97 -1.12
N ILE A 60 23.22 16.78 0.07
CA ILE A 60 23.14 15.50 0.82
C ILE A 60 21.66 15.13 1.08
N GLU A 61 20.80 16.13 1.23
CA GLU A 61 19.37 15.96 1.46
C GLU A 61 18.67 15.26 0.30
N THR A 62 18.96 15.63 -0.95
CA THR A 62 18.40 14.94 -2.12
C THR A 62 18.90 13.52 -2.20
N LEU A 63 20.17 13.25 -1.90
CA LEU A 63 20.72 11.89 -1.89
C LEU A 63 20.00 10.98 -0.87
N ILE A 64 19.81 11.46 0.36
CA ILE A 64 19.09 10.71 1.40
C ILE A 64 17.64 10.47 0.95
N LEU A 65 16.98 11.49 0.43
CA LEU A 65 15.64 11.33 -0.13
C LEU A 65 15.64 10.29 -1.25
N VAL A 66 16.54 10.32 -2.24
CA VAL A 66 16.62 9.29 -3.32
C VAL A 66 16.67 7.90 -2.71
N VAL A 67 17.58 7.70 -1.78
CA VAL A 67 17.87 6.39 -1.17
C VAL A 67 16.64 5.87 -0.45
N PHE A 68 16.09 6.61 0.51
CA PHE A 68 14.92 6.14 1.26
C PHE A 68 13.66 6.09 0.39
N VAL A 69 13.50 7.07 -0.50
CA VAL A 69 12.32 7.22 -1.36
C VAL A 69 12.21 6.08 -2.40
N MET A 70 13.34 5.55 -2.85
CA MET A 70 13.34 4.42 -3.79
C MET A 70 13.44 3.07 -3.09
N ILE A 71 14.24 2.96 -2.02
CA ILE A 71 14.52 1.67 -1.39
C ILE A 71 13.25 1.08 -0.78
N LEU A 72 12.43 1.87 -0.09
CA LEU A 72 11.27 1.33 0.61
C LEU A 72 10.25 0.64 -0.32
N PRO A 73 9.76 1.27 -1.41
CA PRO A 73 8.82 0.62 -2.31
C PRO A 73 9.46 -0.54 -3.08
N ILE A 74 10.78 -0.51 -3.32
CA ILE A 74 11.50 -1.65 -3.90
C ILE A 74 11.53 -2.83 -2.92
N LEU A 75 11.88 -2.58 -1.66
CA LEU A 75 11.90 -3.60 -0.61
C LEU A 75 10.50 -4.20 -0.43
N LEU A 76 9.46 -3.37 -0.36
CA LEU A 76 8.09 -3.86 -0.27
C LEU A 76 7.72 -4.69 -1.51
N ALA A 77 8.02 -4.23 -2.72
CA ALA A 77 7.73 -4.98 -3.95
C ALA A 77 8.45 -6.34 -4.01
N ALA A 78 9.67 -6.42 -3.48
CA ALA A 78 10.50 -7.62 -3.48
C ALA A 78 10.12 -8.60 -2.37
N TYR A 79 9.89 -8.11 -1.15
CA TYR A 79 9.81 -8.93 0.06
C TYR A 79 8.41 -9.15 0.60
N ILE A 80 7.40 -8.38 0.17
CA ILE A 80 6.04 -8.53 0.73
C ILE A 80 5.46 -9.93 0.51
N GLU A 81 5.59 -10.50 -0.70
CA GLU A 81 5.10 -11.85 -0.97
C GLU A 81 5.85 -12.91 -0.15
N PRO A 82 7.20 -12.93 -0.12
CA PRO A 82 7.93 -13.84 0.75
C PRO A 82 7.56 -13.77 2.22
N ILE A 83 7.42 -12.55 2.73
CA ILE A 83 7.02 -12.29 4.10
C ILE A 83 5.64 -12.87 4.36
N LEU A 84 4.66 -12.58 3.50
CA LEU A 84 3.29 -13.05 3.65
C LEU A 84 3.16 -14.56 3.51
N VAL A 85 3.89 -15.20 2.60
CA VAL A 85 3.91 -16.67 2.46
C VAL A 85 4.41 -17.32 3.74
N ARG A 86 5.53 -16.85 4.29
CA ARG A 86 6.11 -17.37 5.54
C ARG A 86 5.19 -17.15 6.71
N ALA A 87 4.67 -15.94 6.81
CA ALA A 87 3.77 -15.54 7.86
C ALA A 87 2.49 -16.38 7.81
N THR A 88 2.02 -16.71 6.60
CA THR A 88 0.91 -17.63 6.39
C THR A 88 1.27 -19.06 6.75
N VAL A 89 2.40 -19.64 6.33
CA VAL A 89 2.72 -21.06 6.57
C VAL A 89 3.27 -21.32 7.98
N ALA A 90 3.67 -20.28 8.71
CA ALA A 90 4.35 -20.32 10.00
C ALA A 90 5.68 -21.11 9.97
N SER A 91 6.36 -21.10 8.81
CA SER A 91 7.65 -21.75 8.59
C SER A 91 8.81 -21.00 9.26
N GLN A 92 9.75 -21.73 9.84
CA GLN A 92 10.94 -21.21 10.53
C GLN A 92 12.19 -21.16 9.63
N GLY A 93 12.09 -21.46 8.33
CA GLY A 93 13.24 -21.47 7.40
C GLY A 93 13.82 -20.08 7.08
N GLY A 94 15.05 -20.00 6.55
CA GLY A 94 15.69 -18.74 6.11
C GLY A 94 15.10 -18.20 4.80
N LEU A 95 15.32 -16.92 4.41
CA LEU A 95 14.60 -16.10 3.39
C LEU A 95 14.16 -16.73 2.04
N ARG A 96 14.73 -17.86 1.64
CA ARG A 96 14.37 -18.58 0.41
C ARG A 96 13.05 -19.33 0.63
N ILE A 97 12.06 -19.09 -0.22
CA ILE A 97 10.78 -19.81 -0.18
C ILE A 97 10.88 -21.02 -1.07
N ASP A 98 10.52 -22.17 -0.54
CA ASP A 98 10.42 -23.38 -1.34
C ASP A 98 9.06 -23.45 -2.07
N ALA A 99 9.04 -24.02 -3.27
CA ALA A 99 7.83 -24.25 -4.04
C ALA A 99 6.67 -24.88 -3.22
N PRO A 100 6.90 -25.91 -2.36
CA PRO A 100 5.85 -26.46 -1.50
C PRO A 100 5.26 -25.44 -0.52
N GLU A 101 6.07 -24.55 0.09
CA GLU A 101 5.58 -23.54 1.03
C GLU A 101 4.65 -22.55 0.32
N ARG A 102 5.04 -22.11 -0.89
CA ARG A 102 4.21 -21.19 -1.70
C ARG A 102 2.88 -21.84 -2.08
N GLN A 103 2.88 -23.12 -2.43
CA GLN A 103 1.66 -23.86 -2.73
C GLN A 103 0.76 -24.02 -1.50
N ALA A 104 1.34 -24.29 -0.32
CA ALA A 104 0.58 -24.38 0.93
C ALA A 104 -0.09 -23.04 1.28
N ALA A 105 0.63 -21.92 1.17
CA ALA A 105 0.07 -20.60 1.37
C ALA A 105 -1.08 -20.30 0.38
N GLN A 106 -0.89 -20.61 -0.90
CA GLN A 106 -1.92 -20.40 -1.92
C GLN A 106 -3.22 -21.15 -1.63
N ARG A 107 -3.15 -22.40 -1.15
CA ARG A 107 -4.35 -23.16 -0.76
C ARG A 107 -5.10 -22.51 0.39
N ILE A 108 -4.38 -21.99 1.39
CA ILE A 108 -4.96 -21.27 2.54
C ILE A 108 -5.63 -19.97 2.07
N TRP A 109 -4.99 -19.26 1.16
CA TRP A 109 -5.53 -18.01 0.60
C TRP A 109 -6.78 -18.24 -0.26
N GLN A 110 -6.82 -19.31 -1.05
CA GLN A 110 -7.99 -19.68 -1.86
C GLN A 110 -9.19 -20.08 -0.99
N ARG A 111 -8.94 -20.73 0.15
CA ARG A 111 -10.02 -21.12 1.08
C ARG A 111 -10.71 -19.91 1.72
N ASN A 112 -10.00 -18.79 1.84
CA ASN A 112 -10.50 -17.54 2.44
C ASN A 112 -11.04 -16.54 1.41
N GLU A 113 -11.35 -16.98 0.18
CA GLU A 113 -12.06 -16.15 -0.79
C GLU A 113 -13.51 -15.91 -0.32
N GLY A 114 -13.72 -14.82 0.40
CA GLY A 114 -15.04 -14.44 0.93
C GLY A 114 -16.02 -14.00 -0.15
N ALA A 115 -17.31 -14.16 0.13
CA ALA A 115 -18.39 -13.62 -0.70
C ALA A 115 -18.32 -12.08 -0.68
N THR A 116 -17.80 -11.49 -1.76
CA THR A 116 -17.78 -10.04 -1.90
C THR A 116 -19.18 -9.51 -2.21
N ALA A 117 -19.45 -8.27 -1.80
CA ALA A 117 -20.63 -7.52 -2.27
C ALA A 117 -20.71 -7.55 -3.80
N SER A 118 -21.87 -7.22 -4.36
CA SER A 118 -21.98 -7.15 -5.82
C SER A 118 -20.88 -6.23 -6.37
N LYS A 119 -20.08 -6.71 -7.33
CA LYS A 119 -18.92 -5.96 -7.87
C LYS A 119 -19.28 -4.53 -8.29
N ALA A 120 -20.52 -4.33 -8.74
CA ALA A 120 -21.06 -3.02 -9.08
C ALA A 120 -21.14 -2.07 -7.88
N GLN A 121 -21.61 -2.53 -6.72
CA GLN A 121 -21.65 -1.72 -5.50
C GLN A 121 -20.24 -1.36 -5.02
N GLU A 122 -19.31 -2.32 -5.04
CA GLU A 122 -17.92 -2.06 -4.66
C GLU A 122 -17.28 -1.00 -5.57
N LEU A 123 -17.45 -1.14 -6.89
CA LEU A 123 -16.95 -0.15 -7.86
C LEU A 123 -17.59 1.23 -7.68
N LEU A 124 -18.89 1.30 -7.35
CA LEU A 124 -19.59 2.55 -7.10
C LEU A 124 -19.01 3.25 -5.85
N VAL A 125 -18.82 2.51 -4.76
CA VAL A 125 -18.21 3.06 -3.53
C VAL A 125 -16.80 3.56 -3.82
N LEU A 126 -15.98 2.75 -4.50
CA LEU A 126 -14.62 3.14 -4.86
C LEU A 126 -14.57 4.38 -5.75
N ALA A 127 -15.44 4.47 -6.76
CA ALA A 127 -15.57 5.67 -7.59
C ALA A 127 -16.00 6.88 -6.74
N GLY A 128 -16.92 6.69 -5.79
CA GLY A 128 -17.32 7.71 -4.83
C GLY A 128 -16.16 8.21 -3.97
N LEU A 129 -15.27 7.33 -3.51
CA LEU A 129 -14.07 7.70 -2.74
C LEU A 129 -13.07 8.50 -3.58
N VAL A 130 -12.87 8.14 -4.86
CA VAL A 130 -12.03 8.92 -5.79
C VAL A 130 -12.62 10.32 -6.00
N VAL A 131 -13.93 10.41 -6.24
CA VAL A 131 -14.63 11.70 -6.39
C VAL A 131 -14.51 12.53 -5.13
N LEU A 132 -14.67 11.93 -3.95
CA LEU A 132 -14.48 12.60 -2.67
C LEU A 132 -13.05 13.15 -2.53
N ALA A 133 -12.04 12.36 -2.89
CA ALA A 133 -10.64 12.81 -2.87
C ALA A 133 -10.42 14.01 -3.78
N VAL A 134 -11.02 14.00 -4.99
CA VAL A 134 -11.01 15.15 -5.91
C VAL A 134 -11.68 16.36 -5.28
N LEU A 135 -12.89 16.23 -4.74
CA LEU A 135 -13.61 17.35 -4.14
C LEU A 135 -12.84 17.98 -2.98
N VAL A 136 -12.23 17.17 -2.10
CA VAL A 136 -11.42 17.66 -0.99
C VAL A 136 -10.18 18.39 -1.51
N ALA A 137 -9.47 17.82 -2.49
CA ALA A 137 -8.26 18.42 -3.03
C ALA A 137 -8.51 19.76 -3.71
N PHE A 138 -9.63 19.90 -4.42
CA PHE A 138 -10.01 21.13 -5.11
C PHE A 138 -10.57 22.22 -4.18
N ARG A 139 -10.95 21.86 -2.95
CA ARG A 139 -11.39 22.82 -1.92
C ARG A 139 -10.25 23.46 -1.14
N LEU A 140 -9.06 22.87 -1.18
CA LEU A 140 -7.87 23.47 -0.60
C LEU A 140 -7.43 24.62 -1.51
N ASP A 141 -7.44 25.85 -0.98
CA ASP A 141 -7.08 27.09 -1.68
C ASP A 141 -5.55 27.17 -1.88
N ALA A 142 -4.99 26.17 -2.56
CA ALA A 142 -3.60 26.12 -2.95
C ALA A 142 -3.46 26.94 -4.23
N ALA A 143 -3.24 28.24 -4.07
CA ALA A 143 -3.38 29.23 -5.13
C ALA A 143 -2.42 29.11 -6.32
N HIS A 144 -1.40 28.24 -6.35
CA HIS A 144 -0.35 28.35 -7.38
C HIS A 144 0.28 27.07 -7.94
N PHE A 145 -0.20 25.86 -7.63
CA PHE A 145 0.44 24.65 -8.17
C PHE A 145 -0.55 23.53 -8.51
N ASP A 146 -0.84 23.43 -9.80
CA ASP A 146 -1.59 22.35 -10.44
C ASP A 146 -1.05 20.95 -10.07
N GLN A 147 0.29 20.81 -10.02
CA GLN A 147 0.96 19.56 -9.64
C GLN A 147 0.74 19.13 -8.18
N LEU A 148 0.69 20.09 -7.23
CA LEU A 148 0.43 19.78 -5.81
C LEU A 148 -0.97 19.21 -5.64
N ARG A 149 -1.96 19.78 -6.34
CA ARG A 149 -3.36 19.33 -6.27
C ARG A 149 -3.49 17.89 -6.73
N ILE A 150 -2.83 17.52 -7.82
CA ILE A 150 -2.88 16.14 -8.34
C ILE A 150 -2.24 15.16 -7.36
N GLY A 151 -1.05 15.46 -6.87
CA GLY A 151 -0.36 14.62 -5.88
C GLY A 151 -1.24 14.37 -4.65
N LEU A 152 -1.99 15.39 -4.23
CA LEU A 152 -2.94 15.30 -3.11
C LEU A 152 -4.18 14.46 -3.45
N VAL A 153 -4.76 14.61 -4.66
CA VAL A 153 -5.86 13.75 -5.14
C VAL A 153 -5.45 12.28 -5.09
N VAL A 154 -4.28 11.95 -5.63
CA VAL A 154 -3.80 10.57 -5.72
C VAL A 154 -3.50 10.03 -4.33
N SER A 155 -2.78 10.80 -3.49
CA SER A 155 -2.48 10.43 -2.11
C SER A 155 -3.76 10.13 -1.30
N LEU A 156 -4.74 11.04 -1.35
CA LEU A 156 -5.99 10.90 -0.62
C LEU A 156 -6.82 9.74 -1.15
N THR A 157 -6.82 9.51 -2.47
CA THR A 157 -7.45 8.33 -3.09
C THR A 157 -6.85 7.04 -2.54
N LEU A 158 -5.52 6.92 -2.55
CA LEU A 158 -4.83 5.74 -2.03
C LEU A 158 -5.16 5.52 -0.54
N HIS A 159 -5.17 6.60 0.25
CA HIS A 159 -5.48 6.54 1.67
C HIS A 159 -6.93 6.08 1.94
N LEU A 160 -7.90 6.68 1.26
CA LEU A 160 -9.33 6.33 1.41
C LEU A 160 -9.62 4.91 0.92
N VAL A 161 -9.05 4.50 -0.22
CA VAL A 161 -9.26 3.14 -0.74
C VAL A 161 -8.56 2.10 0.13
N GLY A 162 -7.36 2.39 0.63
CA GLY A 162 -6.67 1.53 1.59
C GLY A 162 -7.49 1.32 2.87
N LEU A 163 -8.07 2.39 3.42
CA LEU A 163 -8.98 2.34 4.56
C LEU A 163 -10.23 1.51 4.25
N TYR A 164 -10.87 1.76 3.11
CA TYR A 164 -12.03 0.98 2.66
C TYR A 164 -11.71 -0.52 2.55
N ASN A 165 -10.55 -0.87 2.00
CA ASN A 165 -10.12 -2.25 1.88
C ASN A 165 -9.96 -2.92 3.26
N MET A 166 -9.43 -2.20 4.26
CA MET A 166 -9.34 -2.70 5.64
C MET A 166 -10.71 -2.91 6.30
N VAL A 167 -11.70 -2.09 5.96
CA VAL A 167 -13.07 -2.18 6.50
C VAL A 167 -13.82 -3.36 5.90
N ILE A 168 -13.68 -3.60 4.59
CA ILE A 168 -14.44 -4.62 3.87
C ILE A 168 -13.79 -6.00 3.96
N LYS A 169 -12.46 -6.09 3.87
CA LYS A 169 -11.77 -7.38 3.88
C LYS A 169 -11.57 -7.85 5.31
N ARG A 170 -11.96 -9.10 5.56
CA ARG A 170 -11.91 -9.74 6.89
C ARG A 170 -10.66 -10.59 7.11
N ASP A 171 -9.79 -10.74 6.11
CA ASP A 171 -8.53 -11.45 6.28
C ASP A 171 -7.37 -10.50 6.67
N ILE A 172 -6.52 -10.95 7.59
CA ILE A 172 -5.41 -10.14 8.13
C ILE A 172 -4.46 -9.67 7.01
N ILE A 173 -4.26 -10.48 5.97
CA ILE A 173 -3.34 -10.15 4.88
C ILE A 173 -3.88 -8.99 4.05
N SER A 174 -5.16 -9.01 3.68
CA SER A 174 -5.80 -7.90 2.98
C SER A 174 -5.84 -6.63 3.83
N GLN A 175 -5.98 -6.74 5.15
CA GLN A 175 -5.86 -5.57 6.04
C GLN A 175 -4.48 -4.94 5.98
N VAL A 176 -3.43 -5.76 6.00
CA VAL A 176 -2.05 -5.28 5.85
C VAL A 176 -1.85 -4.63 4.49
N ILE A 177 -2.35 -5.26 3.42
CA ILE A 177 -2.25 -4.67 2.07
C ILE A 177 -2.97 -3.32 2.03
N GLY A 178 -4.15 -3.21 2.66
CA GLY A 178 -4.86 -1.94 2.81
C GLY A 178 -4.02 -0.88 3.52
N LEU A 179 -3.40 -1.23 4.65
CA LEU A 179 -2.50 -0.34 5.40
C LEU A 179 -1.28 0.09 4.56
N LEU A 180 -0.66 -0.84 3.83
CA LEU A 180 0.48 -0.52 2.98
C LEU A 180 0.10 0.38 1.78
N ILE A 181 -1.12 0.25 1.25
CA ILE A 181 -1.65 1.19 0.23
C ILE A 181 -1.81 2.59 0.85
N MET A 182 -2.27 2.68 2.10
CA MET A 182 -2.36 3.96 2.80
C MET A 182 -0.97 4.61 2.97
N ASP A 183 0.05 3.81 3.31
CA ASP A 183 1.45 4.25 3.41
C ASP A 183 1.97 4.78 2.07
N HIS A 184 1.65 4.11 0.95
CA HIS A 184 1.98 4.60 -0.39
C HIS A 184 1.32 5.96 -0.69
N GLY A 185 0.07 6.15 -0.27
CA GLY A 185 -0.61 7.44 -0.38
C GLY A 185 0.13 8.53 0.39
N LEU A 186 0.48 8.26 1.65
CA LEU A 186 1.19 9.20 2.51
C LEU A 186 2.60 9.51 1.98
N TYR A 187 3.28 8.51 1.41
CA TYR A 187 4.57 8.70 0.75
C TYR A 187 4.50 9.62 -0.46
N LEU A 188 3.51 9.41 -1.32
CA LEU A 188 3.31 10.27 -2.49
C LEU A 188 3.00 11.70 -2.08
N ALA A 189 2.22 11.91 -1.02
CA ALA A 189 1.99 13.24 -0.46
C ALA A 189 3.30 13.92 -0.05
N VAL A 190 4.26 13.20 0.53
CA VAL A 190 5.55 13.80 0.91
C VAL A 190 6.35 14.20 -0.31
N VAL A 191 6.51 13.27 -1.25
CA VAL A 191 7.33 13.48 -2.45
C VAL A 191 6.75 14.57 -3.35
N LYS A 192 5.43 14.73 -3.38
CA LYS A 192 4.75 15.67 -4.26
C LYS A 192 4.34 16.97 -3.59
N VAL A 193 3.93 16.94 -2.31
CA VAL A 193 3.28 18.09 -1.65
C VAL A 193 4.22 18.84 -0.72
N VAL A 194 5.15 18.17 -0.05
CA VAL A 194 6.01 18.80 0.97
C VAL A 194 7.27 19.37 0.32
N ALA A 195 7.23 20.65 -0.05
CA ALA A 195 8.34 21.39 -0.65
C ALA A 195 9.32 22.00 0.39
N VAL A 196 9.69 21.28 1.45
CA VAL A 196 10.60 21.82 2.50
C VAL A 196 11.69 20.81 2.88
N PRO A 197 12.99 21.13 2.68
CA PRO A 197 14.08 20.14 2.70
C PRO A 197 14.27 19.41 4.04
N TYR A 198 14.21 20.11 5.17
CA TYR A 198 14.47 19.51 6.48
C TYR A 198 13.28 18.73 7.07
N PRO A 199 12.04 19.29 7.14
CA PRO A 199 10.90 18.55 7.68
C PRO A 199 10.52 17.33 6.86
N ALA A 200 10.68 17.40 5.52
CA ALA A 200 10.38 16.28 4.63
C ALA A 200 11.30 15.09 4.91
N MET A 201 12.59 15.32 5.17
CA MET A 201 13.54 14.23 5.45
C MET A 201 13.16 13.46 6.72
N LEU A 202 12.89 14.17 7.83
CA LEU A 202 12.49 13.54 9.08
C LEU A 202 11.18 12.75 8.92
N PHE A 203 10.27 13.27 8.11
CA PHE A 203 9.02 12.60 7.82
C PHE A 203 9.22 11.34 6.97
N VAL A 204 10.00 11.38 5.89
CA VAL A 204 10.32 10.19 5.06
C VAL A 204 11.02 9.13 5.90
N LEU A 205 11.97 9.53 6.74
CA LEU A 205 12.67 8.62 7.64
C LEU A 205 11.72 8.00 8.68
N GLY A 206 10.85 8.82 9.26
CA GLY A 206 9.79 8.37 10.17
C GLY A 206 8.85 7.37 9.50
N LEU A 207 8.42 7.65 8.27
CA LEU A 207 7.57 6.75 7.49
C LEU A 207 8.30 5.45 7.17
N PHE A 208 9.58 5.52 6.79
CA PHE A 208 10.39 4.34 6.52
C PHE A 208 10.43 3.40 7.74
N PHE A 209 10.74 3.93 8.92
CA PHE A 209 10.75 3.14 10.14
C PHE A 209 9.36 2.66 10.53
N TYR A 210 8.33 3.49 10.37
CA TYR A 210 6.95 3.09 10.60
C TYR A 210 6.57 1.88 9.74
N THR A 211 6.80 1.93 8.43
CA THR A 211 6.48 0.83 7.51
C THR A 211 7.32 -0.41 7.82
N LEU A 212 8.61 -0.27 8.19
CA LEU A 212 9.43 -1.40 8.64
C LEU A 212 8.87 -2.06 9.91
N ILE A 213 8.46 -1.25 10.90
CA ILE A 213 7.87 -1.74 12.14
C ILE A 213 6.54 -2.45 11.84
N THR A 214 5.69 -1.87 10.99
CA THR A 214 4.44 -2.49 10.54
C THR A 214 4.67 -3.85 9.89
N VAL A 215 5.64 -3.94 8.98
CA VAL A 215 6.02 -5.21 8.34
C VAL A 215 6.64 -6.19 9.34
N ALA A 216 7.45 -5.71 10.29
CA ALA A 216 8.02 -6.58 11.33
C ALA A 216 6.92 -7.15 12.24
N ILE A 217 6.01 -6.30 12.73
CA ILE A 217 4.85 -6.72 13.52
C ILE A 217 4.08 -7.79 12.76
N LEU A 218 3.82 -7.58 11.46
CA LEU A 218 3.15 -8.58 10.63
C LEU A 218 3.90 -9.92 10.59
N VAL A 219 5.21 -9.88 10.33
CA VAL A 219 6.06 -11.08 10.24
C VAL A 219 6.02 -11.89 11.54
N PHE A 220 5.98 -11.23 12.70
CA PHE A 220 6.00 -11.89 13.99
C PHE A 220 4.60 -12.27 14.50
N MET A 221 3.62 -11.39 14.35
CA MET A 221 2.27 -11.58 14.87
C MET A 221 1.46 -12.57 14.04
N LEU A 222 1.54 -12.52 12.71
CA LEU A 222 0.67 -13.36 11.88
C LEU A 222 0.93 -14.87 12.08
N PRO A 223 2.18 -15.38 12.16
CA PRO A 223 2.43 -16.76 12.54
C PRO A 223 1.87 -17.12 13.92
N MET A 224 2.01 -16.20 14.89
CA MET A 224 1.55 -16.43 16.27
C MET A 224 0.03 -16.56 16.31
N VAL A 225 -0.69 -15.58 15.73
CA VAL A 225 -2.15 -15.59 15.65
C VAL A 225 -2.65 -16.85 14.94
N ARG A 226 -2.02 -17.22 13.81
CA ARG A 226 -2.41 -18.43 13.08
C ARG A 226 -2.15 -19.71 13.88
N ARG A 227 -1.05 -19.80 14.63
CA ARG A 227 -0.76 -20.98 15.47
C ARG A 227 -1.80 -21.17 16.57
N GLN A 228 -2.36 -20.07 17.09
CA GLN A 228 -3.37 -20.12 18.15
C GLN A 228 -4.78 -20.40 17.59
N THR A 229 -5.15 -19.78 16.46
CA THR A 229 -6.53 -19.76 15.95
C THR A 229 -6.75 -20.70 14.76
N GLY A 230 -5.67 -21.22 14.16
CA GLY A 230 -5.75 -22.02 12.93
C GLY A 230 -6.18 -21.24 11.67
N SER A 231 -6.60 -19.98 11.82
CA SER A 231 -7.19 -19.16 10.76
C SER A 231 -6.42 -17.86 10.52
N ILE A 232 -6.71 -17.24 9.38
CA ILE A 232 -6.30 -15.87 9.03
C ILE A 232 -7.52 -14.94 8.86
N ASN A 233 -8.73 -15.48 9.04
CA ASN A 233 -9.98 -14.75 8.96
C ASN A 233 -10.33 -14.19 10.34
N LEU A 234 -10.56 -12.88 10.41
CA LEU A 234 -10.83 -12.17 11.66
C LEU A 234 -12.15 -12.58 12.30
N ASP A 235 -13.15 -12.96 11.50
CA ASP A 235 -14.45 -13.37 12.04
C ASP A 235 -14.34 -14.73 12.77
N GLU A 236 -13.53 -15.64 12.23
CA GLU A 236 -13.22 -16.94 12.86
C GLU A 236 -12.41 -16.73 14.16
N ILE A 237 -11.41 -15.85 14.12
CA ILE A 237 -10.60 -15.49 15.30
C ILE A 237 -11.46 -14.87 16.40
N ALA A 238 -12.37 -13.97 16.04
CA ALA A 238 -13.29 -13.34 16.99
C ALA A 238 -14.22 -14.36 17.63
N HIS A 239 -14.74 -15.32 16.84
CA HIS A 239 -15.61 -16.37 17.37
C HIS A 239 -14.90 -17.26 18.39
N ASP A 240 -13.70 -17.76 18.07
CA ASP A 240 -12.93 -18.64 18.96
C ASP A 240 -12.55 -17.93 20.28
N SER A 241 -12.26 -16.62 20.23
CA SER A 241 -11.93 -15.84 21.43
C SER A 241 -13.08 -15.67 22.42
N THR A 242 -14.34 -15.85 21.98
CA THR A 242 -15.53 -15.72 22.84
C THR A 242 -15.92 -17.02 23.56
N LEU A 243 -15.27 -18.14 23.23
CA LEU A 243 -15.57 -19.45 23.83
C LEU A 243 -14.69 -19.79 25.05
N GLU A 244 -13.70 -18.94 25.37
CA GLU A 244 -12.77 -19.12 26.50
C GLU A 244 -12.99 -18.13 27.67
N GLY A 245 -14.09 -17.36 27.67
CA GLY A 245 -14.45 -16.43 28.76
C GLY A 245 -15.83 -16.72 29.34
#